data_AF-A0A328E471-F1
#
_entry.id   AF-A0A328E471-F1
#
_cell.length_a   1.000
_cell.length_b   1.000
_cell.length_c   1.000
_cell.angle_alpha   90.00
_cell.angle_beta   90.00
_cell.angle_gamma   90.00
#
_symmetry.space_group_name_H-M   'P 1'
#
loop_
_entity.id
_entity.type
_entity.pdbx_description
1 polymer ?
#
loop_
_entity_poly.entity_id
_entity_poly.type
_entity_poly.pdbx_seq_one_letter_code
_entity_poly.pdbx_strand_id
1 'polypeptide(L)'
;MKSLKRSQTPSNSSLPSSSSSSSTPTSWVQLRSVLFVVASSSPAACSSSDGSSSRGHHKSPWSRRKRKRILSPQQWKSFFTADGRLRAGGVKFLKKVRSGGVDPSIRAEVWPFLLGVYDLNSSKEERDHERSQKRKEYEKLRRQCRRLSKSTDEKEADGSGSREGMESPDSEDAVSARESLSSNEYSDGGPADDVLLFDGNVIASKRMTELNYASESESSDSDSSSDPEASLLTLTSTSSSKEEYSPVATEEVQSKLRNPEDFATWQRIIRLDAIRSNAEWMAQSLGRDGAEFPDDRARRSAEAVGLKDYDHLDPTRIFHAARLVAILEAYALYDPEIGYCQGMSDLLSPILSVIAEDFEAFWCFVGFMKKARHNFRLDEVGIRRQLSIVSKIIKHKDSHLYRHLVKLQAEDCFFVYRMVIVLFRRELTFDQTVCLWEVMWADQAAIRAGIGKSAWSRMRLRAPPTEDLLLYAIAASVLQRRKQIIEKYSSMDEILRECNNMAGHLDVWKLLDDAHDLVVTLHDKV
;
A
#
# COMPACT_ATOMS: atom_id res chain seq x y z
N MET A 1 4.37 81.14 -11.82
CA MET A 1 5.56 81.71 -12.52
C MET A 1 6.58 80.59 -12.76
N LYS A 2 7.69 80.88 -13.46
CA LYS A 2 8.89 80.01 -13.62
C LYS A 2 9.55 79.79 -12.23
N SER A 3 10.47 78.85 -11.95
CA SER A 3 11.38 77.97 -12.72
C SER A 3 11.83 76.79 -11.82
N LEU A 4 12.02 75.54 -12.28
CA LEU A 4 13.20 74.99 -13.01
C LEU A 4 14.54 74.98 -12.24
N LYS A 5 14.94 73.86 -11.58
CA LYS A 5 16.19 73.06 -11.84
C LYS A 5 16.64 72.07 -10.71
N ARG A 6 16.66 70.78 -11.08
CA ARG A 6 17.68 69.70 -10.89
C ARG A 6 19.13 70.22 -10.58
N SER A 7 20.02 69.61 -9.78
CA SER A 7 20.08 68.38 -8.91
C SER A 7 21.44 68.25 -8.21
N GLN A 8 21.58 67.44 -7.13
CA GLN A 8 22.76 66.57 -6.89
C GLN A 8 22.54 65.55 -5.72
N THR A 9 23.40 64.52 -5.67
CA THR A 9 23.58 63.50 -4.60
C THR A 9 25.05 63.59 -4.10
N PRO A 10 25.57 62.79 -3.13
CA PRO A 10 24.94 61.79 -2.24
C PRO A 10 25.28 61.98 -0.73
N SER A 11 24.71 61.14 0.15
CA SER A 11 25.34 60.63 1.40
C SER A 11 24.41 59.64 2.12
N ASN A 12 24.93 58.85 3.07
CA ASN A 12 24.30 57.64 3.57
C ASN A 12 24.31 57.55 5.11
N SER A 13 23.15 57.50 5.76
CA SER A 13 22.93 57.04 7.15
C SER A 13 21.41 56.98 7.46
N SER A 14 20.76 55.82 7.43
CA SER A 14 20.79 54.69 8.38
C SER A 14 20.01 54.92 9.69
N LEU A 15 18.77 54.41 9.75
CA LEU A 15 18.17 53.65 10.87
C LEU A 15 16.83 53.03 10.36
N PRO A 16 16.33 51.91 10.93
CA PRO A 16 15.50 50.97 10.16
C PRO A 16 13.98 51.07 10.39
N SER A 17 13.22 50.68 9.36
CA SER A 17 11.80 50.31 9.47
C SER A 17 11.64 48.82 9.78
N SER A 18 10.55 48.48 10.48
CA SER A 18 10.24 47.15 11.02
C SER A 18 10.20 46.03 9.98
N SER A 19 10.95 44.95 10.20
CA SER A 19 10.86 43.70 9.46
C SER A 19 9.66 42.84 9.93
N SER A 20 8.62 42.76 9.11
CA SER A 20 7.54 41.78 9.29
C SER A 20 8.02 40.39 8.84
N SER A 21 8.40 39.53 9.80
CA SER A 21 8.83 38.16 9.51
C SER A 21 7.66 37.27 9.11
N SER A 22 7.33 37.23 7.82
CA SER A 22 6.37 36.28 7.25
C SER A 22 6.95 34.87 7.26
N SER A 23 6.61 34.07 8.27
CA SER A 23 6.90 32.64 8.30
C SER A 23 6.15 31.93 7.15
N THR A 24 6.88 31.54 6.10
CA THR A 24 6.32 30.68 5.05
C THR A 24 6.03 29.29 5.62
N PRO A 25 4.86 28.69 5.33
CA PRO A 25 4.59 27.32 5.74
C PRO A 25 5.54 26.37 4.99
N THR A 26 6.16 25.46 5.72
CA THR A 26 7.09 24.46 5.16
C THR A 26 6.36 23.62 4.10
N SER A 27 6.91 23.52 2.89
CA SER A 27 6.24 22.77 1.82
C SER A 27 6.19 21.28 2.15
N TRP A 28 4.97 20.74 2.28
CA TRP A 28 4.70 19.33 2.60
C TRP A 28 5.43 18.33 1.68
N VAL A 29 5.77 18.76 0.45
CA VAL A 29 6.62 18.04 -0.50
C VAL A 29 7.95 17.59 0.12
N GLN A 30 8.56 18.39 1.00
CA GLN A 30 9.81 18.01 1.68
C GLN A 30 9.62 16.83 2.64
N LEU A 31 8.43 16.68 3.25
CA LEU A 31 8.18 15.65 4.26
C LEU A 31 8.01 14.24 3.67
N ARG A 32 7.72 14.11 2.37
CA ARG A 32 7.85 12.83 1.64
C ARG A 32 9.26 12.26 1.69
N SER A 33 10.28 13.11 1.83
CA SER A 33 11.69 12.73 1.95
C SER A 33 12.16 12.57 3.41
N VAL A 34 11.26 12.72 4.40
CA VAL A 34 11.60 12.79 5.84
C VAL A 34 11.00 11.62 6.64
N LEU A 35 10.50 10.57 5.97
CA LEU A 35 10.15 9.28 6.64
C LEU A 35 11.38 8.46 7.07
N PHE A 36 12.57 9.08 7.10
CA PHE A 36 13.85 8.51 7.50
C PHE A 36 13.82 7.91 8.92
N VAL A 37 14.72 6.94 9.07
CA VAL A 37 14.99 6.12 10.25
C VAL A 37 15.02 6.92 11.55
N VAL A 38 14.00 6.75 12.39
CA VAL A 38 14.19 6.69 13.84
C VAL A 38 14.41 5.22 14.18
N ALA A 39 15.67 4.85 14.46
CA ALA A 39 15.97 3.52 14.96
C ALA A 39 15.48 3.44 16.42
N SER A 40 14.65 2.45 16.72
CA SER A 40 14.14 2.20 18.07
C SER A 40 15.26 1.77 19.00
N SER A 41 15.71 2.68 19.87
CA SER A 41 16.60 2.32 20.99
C SER A 41 15.88 1.34 21.92
N SER A 42 16.55 0.24 22.27
CA SER A 42 15.97 -0.83 23.08
C SER A 42 15.42 -0.33 24.43
N PRO A 43 14.21 -0.75 24.85
CA PRO A 43 13.65 -0.34 26.14
C PRO A 43 14.44 -0.97 27.29
N ALA A 44 15.04 -0.13 28.14
CA ALA A 44 15.60 -0.57 29.41
C ALA A 44 14.47 -1.06 30.33
N ALA A 45 14.60 -2.27 30.89
CA ALA A 45 13.58 -2.86 31.74
C ALA A 45 13.56 -2.19 33.13
N CYS A 46 12.54 -1.37 33.39
CA CYS A 46 12.28 -0.79 34.71
C CYS A 46 11.00 -1.40 35.32
N SER A 47 11.18 -2.28 36.30
CA SER A 47 10.10 -2.78 37.14
C SER A 47 9.53 -1.65 38.01
N SER A 48 8.20 -1.58 38.08
CA SER A 48 7.49 -0.68 39.00
C SER A 48 6.38 -1.46 39.69
N SER A 49 6.30 -1.30 41.02
CA SER A 49 5.38 -2.04 41.89
C SER A 49 4.03 -1.33 41.99
N ASP A 50 2.94 -2.11 41.98
CA ASP A 50 1.58 -1.58 42.05
C ASP A 50 1.26 -0.90 43.40
N GLY A 51 0.91 0.39 43.33
CA GLY A 51 0.39 1.18 44.45
C GLY A 51 -1.00 1.72 44.11
N SER A 52 -2.05 0.93 44.38
CA SER A 52 -3.40 1.23 43.87
C SER A 52 -4.07 2.42 44.58
N SER A 53 -4.73 3.29 43.81
CA SER A 53 -5.72 4.24 44.32
C SER A 53 -6.76 4.55 43.23
N SER A 54 -7.96 3.98 43.37
CA SER A 54 -8.99 4.01 42.32
C SER A 54 -10.04 5.10 42.55
N ARG A 55 -10.35 5.86 41.48
CA ARG A 55 -11.65 6.54 41.26
C ARG A 55 -11.74 7.04 39.82
N GLY A 56 -12.94 7.00 39.23
CA GLY A 56 -13.27 7.73 37.99
C GLY A 56 -12.62 7.24 36.68
N HIS A 57 -12.84 5.98 36.28
CA HIS A 57 -12.67 5.57 34.87
C HIS A 57 -13.97 4.96 34.33
N HIS A 58 -14.58 5.63 33.36
CA HIS A 58 -15.70 5.10 32.59
C HIS A 58 -15.20 3.99 31.67
N LYS A 59 -15.10 2.77 32.19
CA LYS A 59 -14.70 1.58 31.41
C LYS A 59 -15.69 1.37 30.27
N SER A 60 -15.20 1.54 29.04
CA SER A 60 -15.87 1.25 27.77
C SER A 60 -16.78 0.00 27.88
N PRO A 61 -18.07 0.03 27.47
CA PRO A 61 -19.00 -1.11 27.60
C PRO A 61 -18.55 -2.39 26.89
N TRP A 62 -17.56 -2.25 26.02
CA TRP A 62 -16.96 -3.29 25.19
C TRP A 62 -15.90 -4.07 25.98
N SER A 63 -15.08 -3.38 26.78
CA SER A 63 -14.02 -3.93 27.65
C SER A 63 -14.44 -4.98 28.68
N ARG A 64 -15.75 -5.13 28.97
CA ARG A 64 -16.28 -6.15 29.89
C ARG A 64 -16.54 -7.51 29.22
N ARG A 65 -16.33 -7.64 27.91
CA ARG A 65 -16.71 -8.84 27.15
C ARG A 65 -15.57 -9.83 27.07
N LYS A 66 -15.83 -11.10 27.44
CA LYS A 66 -14.88 -12.21 27.26
C LYS A 66 -14.52 -12.33 25.77
N ARG A 67 -13.28 -11.98 25.42
CA ARG A 67 -12.73 -11.93 24.05
C ARG A 67 -13.02 -13.25 23.33
N LYS A 68 -13.49 -13.18 22.08
CA LYS A 68 -13.87 -14.39 21.33
C LYS A 68 -12.61 -15.09 20.84
N ARG A 69 -12.64 -16.43 20.80
CA ARG A 69 -11.53 -17.25 20.28
C ARG A 69 -11.20 -16.83 18.84
N ILE A 70 -9.91 -16.88 18.49
CA ILE A 70 -9.35 -16.70 17.14
C ILE A 70 -10.02 -17.65 16.12
N LEU A 71 -10.05 -17.30 14.82
CA LEU A 71 -10.47 -18.23 13.75
C LEU A 71 -9.46 -19.37 13.60
N SER A 72 -9.81 -20.58 14.05
CA SER A 72 -8.95 -21.75 13.92
C SER A 72 -9.08 -22.44 12.56
N PRO A 73 -8.07 -23.23 12.12
CA PRO A 73 -8.09 -23.94 10.82
C PRO A 73 -9.29 -24.88 10.64
N GLN A 74 -9.73 -25.54 11.72
CA GLN A 74 -10.94 -26.38 11.72
C GLN A 74 -12.21 -25.56 11.44
N GLN A 75 -12.32 -24.37 12.04
CA GLN A 75 -13.48 -23.49 11.84
C GLN A 75 -13.48 -22.87 10.44
N TRP A 76 -12.31 -22.51 9.93
CA TRP A 76 -12.14 -22.06 8.54
C TRP A 76 -12.63 -23.11 7.54
N LYS A 77 -12.12 -24.35 7.62
CA LYS A 77 -12.56 -25.48 6.76
C LYS A 77 -14.06 -25.76 6.88
N SER A 78 -14.66 -25.60 8.07
CA SER A 78 -16.11 -25.79 8.26
C SER A 78 -17.02 -24.76 7.57
N PHE A 79 -16.48 -23.62 7.13
CA PHE A 79 -17.28 -22.60 6.45
C PHE A 79 -17.52 -22.88 4.96
N PHE A 80 -16.82 -23.83 4.35
CA PHE A 80 -16.96 -24.15 2.92
C PHE A 80 -18.06 -25.16 2.61
N THR A 81 -18.67 -25.03 1.44
CA THR A 81 -19.50 -26.05 0.77
C THR A 81 -18.61 -27.08 0.05
N ALA A 82 -19.21 -28.12 -0.55
CA ALA A 82 -18.46 -29.17 -1.26
C ALA A 82 -17.76 -28.64 -2.53
N ASP A 83 -18.39 -27.70 -3.23
CA ASP A 83 -17.86 -26.93 -4.36
C ASP A 83 -16.92 -25.78 -3.92
N GLY A 84 -16.68 -25.61 -2.62
CA GLY A 84 -15.71 -24.66 -2.09
C GLY A 84 -16.16 -23.20 -2.03
N ARG A 85 -17.47 -22.91 -2.02
CA ARG A 85 -18.02 -21.56 -1.74
C ARG A 85 -18.17 -21.32 -0.23
N LEU A 86 -18.09 -20.07 0.24
CA LEU A 86 -18.31 -19.76 1.67
C LEU A 86 -19.82 -19.75 1.99
N ARG A 87 -20.23 -20.63 2.92
CA ARG A 87 -21.64 -20.77 3.35
C ARG A 87 -22.22 -19.44 3.83
N ALA A 88 -23.35 -19.06 3.21
CA ALA A 88 -24.05 -17.79 3.45
C ALA A 88 -23.15 -16.55 3.25
N GLY A 89 -22.51 -16.45 2.07
CA GLY A 89 -21.78 -15.26 1.61
C GLY A 89 -20.64 -14.83 2.54
N GLY A 90 -19.97 -15.77 3.21
CA GLY A 90 -18.92 -15.47 4.17
C GLY A 90 -19.35 -14.73 5.46
N VAL A 91 -20.64 -14.44 5.69
CA VAL A 91 -21.12 -13.64 6.83
C VAL A 91 -20.64 -14.19 8.19
N LYS A 92 -20.66 -15.52 8.37
CA LYS A 92 -20.17 -16.18 9.60
C LYS A 92 -18.65 -16.06 9.76
N PHE A 93 -17.91 -16.10 8.65
CA PHE A 93 -16.46 -15.96 8.59
C PHE A 93 -16.02 -14.53 8.95
N LEU A 94 -16.56 -13.51 8.29
CA LEU A 94 -16.21 -12.10 8.56
C LEU A 94 -16.54 -11.69 10.00
N LYS A 95 -17.71 -12.13 10.51
CA LYS A 95 -18.10 -11.94 11.93
C LYS A 95 -17.11 -12.56 12.92
N LYS A 96 -16.41 -13.62 12.51
CA LYS A 96 -15.45 -14.36 13.32
C LYS A 96 -14.07 -13.70 13.27
N VAL A 97 -13.59 -13.25 12.09
CA VAL A 97 -12.37 -12.44 11.96
C VAL A 97 -12.48 -11.15 12.77
N ARG A 98 -13.54 -10.36 12.56
CA ARG A 98 -13.89 -9.13 13.32
C ARG A 98 -14.26 -9.39 14.81
N SER A 99 -13.80 -10.48 15.40
CA SER A 99 -14.06 -10.88 16.80
C SER A 99 -12.88 -11.41 17.58
N GLY A 100 -11.84 -11.87 16.88
CA GLY A 100 -10.68 -12.51 17.50
C GLY A 100 -9.47 -12.64 16.57
N GLY A 101 -9.50 -12.08 15.36
CA GLY A 101 -8.44 -12.25 14.36
C GLY A 101 -8.42 -13.64 13.71
N VAL A 102 -7.41 -13.84 12.88
CA VAL A 102 -7.10 -15.08 12.15
C VAL A 102 -5.96 -15.82 12.86
N ASP A 103 -6.00 -17.15 12.87
CA ASP A 103 -4.88 -17.97 13.36
C ASP A 103 -3.72 -17.86 12.36
N PRO A 104 -2.46 -17.62 12.82
CA PRO A 104 -1.31 -17.46 11.94
C PRO A 104 -1.18 -18.54 10.85
N SER A 105 -1.54 -19.79 11.18
CA SER A 105 -1.41 -20.93 10.28
C SER A 105 -2.34 -20.92 9.05
N ILE A 106 -3.37 -20.07 9.04
CA ILE A 106 -4.31 -19.93 7.90
C ILE A 106 -4.41 -18.49 7.37
N ARG A 107 -3.57 -17.55 7.85
CA ARG A 107 -3.54 -16.17 7.32
C ARG A 107 -3.37 -16.17 5.80
N ALA A 108 -2.51 -17.03 5.26
CA ALA A 108 -2.28 -17.16 3.82
C ALA A 108 -3.52 -17.59 3.01
N GLU A 109 -4.36 -18.49 3.55
CA GLU A 109 -5.61 -18.90 2.90
C GLU A 109 -6.71 -17.82 3.01
N VAL A 110 -6.69 -17.06 4.12
CA VAL A 110 -7.78 -16.15 4.52
C VAL A 110 -7.62 -14.75 3.94
N TRP A 111 -6.39 -14.21 3.91
CA TRP A 111 -6.13 -12.83 3.48
C TRP A 111 -6.55 -12.54 2.02
N PRO A 112 -6.38 -13.44 1.04
CA PRO A 112 -6.89 -13.23 -0.32
C PRO A 112 -8.40 -12.93 -0.38
N PHE A 113 -9.23 -13.53 0.47
CA PHE A 113 -10.67 -13.20 0.56
C PHE A 113 -10.91 -11.84 1.25
N LEU A 114 -10.19 -11.55 2.35
CA LEU A 114 -10.31 -10.28 3.08
C LEU A 114 -9.90 -9.08 2.21
N LEU A 115 -8.86 -9.24 1.39
CA LEU A 115 -8.33 -8.22 0.48
C LEU A 115 -9.06 -8.16 -0.87
N GLY A 116 -9.93 -9.14 -1.18
CA GLY A 116 -10.72 -9.15 -2.42
C GLY A 116 -9.91 -9.54 -3.66
N VAL A 117 -8.97 -10.48 -3.48
CA VAL A 117 -8.31 -11.22 -4.57
C VAL A 117 -9.26 -12.29 -5.12
N TYR A 118 -10.04 -12.91 -4.24
CA TYR A 118 -11.10 -13.88 -4.56
C TYR A 118 -12.43 -13.37 -3.99
N ASP A 119 -13.55 -13.59 -4.71
CA ASP A 119 -14.88 -13.29 -4.17
C ASP A 119 -15.30 -14.28 -3.06
N LEU A 120 -16.14 -13.84 -2.11
CA LEU A 120 -16.62 -14.69 -1.01
C LEU A 120 -17.55 -15.83 -1.49
N ASN A 121 -18.23 -15.65 -2.61
CA ASN A 121 -19.15 -16.62 -3.19
C ASN A 121 -18.47 -17.52 -4.24
N SER A 122 -17.19 -17.28 -4.57
CA SER A 122 -16.45 -18.05 -5.57
C SER A 122 -16.38 -19.55 -5.24
N SER A 123 -16.45 -20.41 -6.25
CA SER A 123 -16.16 -21.85 -6.12
C SER A 123 -14.65 -22.08 -5.99
N LYS A 124 -14.24 -23.33 -5.71
CA LYS A 124 -12.82 -23.68 -5.78
C LYS A 124 -12.27 -23.54 -7.22
N GLU A 125 -13.01 -24.03 -8.20
CA GLU A 125 -12.63 -24.05 -9.62
C GLU A 125 -12.51 -22.63 -10.20
N GLU A 126 -13.45 -21.74 -9.83
CA GLU A 126 -13.41 -20.32 -10.17
C GLU A 126 -12.12 -19.66 -9.64
N ARG A 127 -11.75 -19.93 -8.37
CA ARG A 127 -10.51 -19.41 -7.79
C ARG A 127 -9.24 -20.01 -8.39
N ASP A 128 -9.23 -21.31 -8.68
CA ASP A 128 -8.07 -21.97 -9.31
C ASP A 128 -7.85 -21.42 -10.74
N HIS A 129 -8.92 -21.04 -11.45
CA HIS A 129 -8.86 -20.28 -12.70
C HIS A 129 -8.37 -18.83 -12.49
N GLU A 130 -9.00 -18.05 -11.60
CA GLU A 130 -8.60 -16.67 -11.28
C GLU A 130 -7.12 -16.59 -10.88
N ARG A 131 -6.67 -17.50 -10.02
CA ARG A 131 -5.27 -17.67 -9.58
C ARG A 131 -4.32 -17.89 -10.77
N SER A 132 -4.72 -18.74 -11.71
CA SER A 132 -3.93 -19.04 -12.91
C SER A 132 -3.82 -17.84 -13.85
N GLN A 133 -4.89 -17.06 -14.02
CA GLN A 133 -4.90 -15.83 -14.81
C GLN A 133 -4.08 -14.72 -14.13
N LYS A 134 -4.30 -14.50 -12.83
CA LYS A 134 -3.58 -13.54 -11.99
C LYS A 134 -2.06 -13.77 -11.97
N ARG A 135 -1.60 -15.02 -12.05
CA ARG A 135 -0.17 -15.34 -12.21
C ARG A 135 0.38 -14.81 -13.54
N LYS A 136 -0.27 -15.11 -14.67
CA LYS A 136 0.14 -14.65 -16.01
C LYS A 136 0.20 -13.12 -16.12
N GLU A 137 -0.74 -12.42 -15.49
CA GLU A 137 -0.79 -10.95 -15.45
C GLU A 137 0.37 -10.34 -14.64
N TYR A 138 0.65 -10.87 -13.46
CA TYR A 138 1.83 -10.48 -12.68
C TYR A 138 3.14 -10.75 -13.45
N GLU A 139 3.24 -11.89 -14.14
CA GLU A 139 4.38 -12.21 -15.00
C GLU A 139 4.49 -11.26 -16.21
N LYS A 140 3.38 -10.71 -16.74
CA LYS A 140 3.39 -9.67 -17.79
C LYS A 140 3.98 -8.37 -17.22
N LEU A 141 3.56 -7.95 -16.03
CA LEU A 141 4.12 -6.78 -15.34
C LEU A 141 5.62 -6.96 -15.03
N ARG A 142 6.05 -8.08 -14.44
CA ARG A 142 7.48 -8.36 -14.17
C ARG A 142 8.33 -8.39 -15.46
N ARG A 143 7.77 -8.82 -16.60
CA ARG A 143 8.41 -8.71 -17.93
C ARG A 143 8.44 -7.28 -18.47
N GLN A 144 7.54 -6.39 -18.05
CA GLN A 144 7.62 -4.96 -18.37
C GLN A 144 8.70 -4.28 -17.51
N CYS A 145 8.73 -4.51 -16.18
CA CYS A 145 9.78 -3.97 -15.28
C CYS A 145 11.19 -4.26 -15.80
N ARG A 146 11.49 -5.53 -16.13
CA ARG A 146 12.82 -5.95 -16.62
C ARG A 146 13.20 -5.37 -17.98
N ARG A 147 12.25 -4.97 -18.83
CA ARG A 147 12.55 -4.28 -20.09
C ARG A 147 12.85 -2.80 -19.88
N LEU A 148 12.13 -2.15 -18.97
CA LEU A 148 12.36 -0.75 -18.63
C LEU A 148 13.75 -0.54 -18.01
N SER A 149 14.16 -1.37 -17.05
CA SER A 149 15.49 -1.24 -16.42
C SER A 149 16.64 -1.32 -17.42
N LYS A 150 16.62 -2.29 -18.35
CA LYS A 150 17.63 -2.38 -19.43
C LYS A 150 17.73 -1.09 -20.24
N SER A 151 16.57 -0.52 -20.62
CA SER A 151 16.52 0.75 -21.36
C SER A 151 16.89 2.00 -20.54
N THR A 152 17.09 1.85 -19.22
CA THR A 152 17.70 2.86 -18.35
C THR A 152 19.22 2.64 -18.25
N ASP A 153 19.65 1.41 -17.97
CA ASP A 153 21.07 1.04 -17.86
C ASP A 153 21.84 1.38 -19.15
N GLU A 154 21.24 1.09 -20.32
CA GLU A 154 21.79 1.42 -21.66
C GLU A 154 21.98 2.94 -21.87
N LYS A 155 21.11 3.78 -21.28
CA LYS A 155 21.19 5.25 -21.42
C LYS A 155 22.14 5.90 -20.42
N GLU A 156 22.28 5.33 -19.22
CA GLU A 156 23.26 5.81 -18.24
C GLU A 156 24.70 5.48 -18.70
N ALA A 157 24.90 4.41 -19.48
CA ALA A 157 26.19 4.09 -20.10
C ALA A 157 26.60 5.10 -21.20
N ASP A 158 25.71 5.36 -22.17
CA ASP A 158 25.99 6.22 -23.33
C ASP A 158 26.22 7.70 -22.92
N GLY A 159 25.59 8.14 -21.82
CA GLY A 159 25.76 9.48 -21.26
C GLY A 159 27.11 9.75 -20.58
N SER A 160 27.96 8.73 -20.34
CA SER A 160 29.24 8.89 -19.65
C SER A 160 30.44 9.15 -20.59
N GLY A 161 30.22 9.18 -21.91
CA GLY A 161 31.27 9.00 -22.92
C GLY A 161 31.70 10.23 -23.73
N SER A 162 31.73 11.45 -23.18
CA SER A 162 32.35 12.63 -23.85
C SER A 162 32.54 13.84 -22.94
N ARG A 163 33.81 14.22 -22.62
CA ARG A 163 34.27 15.64 -22.50
C ARG A 163 35.76 15.88 -22.22
N GLU A 164 36.65 15.13 -22.85
CA GLU A 164 38.02 15.59 -23.18
C GLU A 164 38.24 15.33 -24.68
N GLY A 165 39.02 16.10 -25.45
CA GLY A 165 39.85 17.25 -25.10
C GLY A 165 40.88 17.45 -26.21
N MET A 166 40.44 17.95 -27.38
CA MET A 166 41.18 17.80 -28.63
C MET A 166 42.21 18.91 -28.88
N GLU A 167 43.48 18.55 -28.91
CA GLU A 167 44.53 19.23 -29.69
C GLU A 167 45.68 18.24 -30.02
N SER A 168 46.52 18.58 -31.00
CA SER A 168 47.42 17.67 -31.76
C SER A 168 48.75 18.39 -32.08
N PRO A 169 49.72 17.86 -32.86
CA PRO A 169 50.05 16.47 -33.25
C PRO A 169 51.55 16.13 -32.96
N ASP A 170 52.06 14.96 -33.34
CA ASP A 170 53.30 14.89 -34.17
C ASP A 170 53.56 13.53 -34.87
N SER A 171 54.28 13.61 -35.99
CA SER A 171 55.10 12.60 -36.69
C SER A 171 54.51 11.32 -37.31
N GLU A 172 55.26 10.81 -38.30
CA GLU A 172 54.91 9.75 -39.27
C GLU A 172 55.79 8.50 -39.07
N ASP A 173 55.41 7.33 -39.63
CA ASP A 173 56.07 6.68 -40.79
C ASP A 173 55.74 5.16 -40.95
N ALA A 174 56.14 4.57 -42.07
CA ALA A 174 56.54 3.16 -42.31
C ALA A 174 55.49 2.01 -42.40
N VAL A 175 54.96 1.84 -43.62
CA VAL A 175 54.72 0.61 -44.40
C VAL A 175 55.15 -0.77 -43.81
N SER A 176 54.31 -1.83 -43.92
CA SER A 176 54.60 -3.11 -44.64
C SER A 176 53.49 -4.19 -44.48
N ALA A 177 53.64 -5.34 -45.15
CA ALA A 177 52.56 -6.23 -45.58
C ALA A 177 52.57 -7.69 -45.04
N ARG A 178 51.36 -8.27 -44.97
CA ARG A 178 50.95 -9.66 -45.34
C ARG A 178 51.53 -10.93 -44.68
N GLU A 179 50.62 -11.92 -44.53
CA GLU A 179 50.83 -13.40 -44.55
C GLU A 179 51.62 -14.02 -43.35
N SER A 180 51.41 -15.27 -42.88
CA SER A 180 50.31 -16.25 -43.06
C SER A 180 50.33 -17.40 -41.99
N LEU A 181 49.16 -18.03 -41.80
CA LEU A 181 48.80 -19.39 -41.31
C LEU A 181 49.83 -20.38 -40.68
N SER A 182 49.42 -21.12 -39.61
CA SER A 182 49.43 -22.61 -39.43
C SER A 182 49.29 -23.01 -37.93
N SER A 183 48.27 -23.76 -37.45
CA SER A 183 48.11 -25.25 -37.30
C SER A 183 49.11 -25.92 -36.29
N ASN A 184 48.85 -26.98 -35.49
CA ASN A 184 47.97 -28.19 -35.47
C ASN A 184 47.66 -28.62 -33.98
N GLU A 185 46.93 -29.66 -33.51
CA GLU A 185 45.74 -30.50 -33.89
C GLU A 185 45.34 -31.49 -32.72
N TYR A 186 44.07 -31.97 -32.67
CA TYR A 186 43.49 -33.19 -31.99
C TYR A 186 43.58 -33.42 -30.45
N SER A 187 42.76 -34.27 -29.78
CA SER A 187 41.73 -35.30 -30.16
C SER A 187 40.58 -35.35 -29.11
N ASP A 188 39.29 -35.55 -29.47
CA ASP A 188 38.49 -36.82 -29.52
C ASP A 188 38.03 -37.39 -28.14
N GLY A 189 36.79 -37.90 -27.90
CA GLY A 189 35.65 -38.21 -28.79
C GLY A 189 34.29 -38.46 -28.08
N GLY A 190 33.25 -38.88 -28.84
CA GLY A 190 31.86 -39.19 -28.39
C GLY A 190 31.63 -40.61 -27.82
N PRO A 191 30.39 -41.10 -27.57
CA PRO A 191 29.14 -40.97 -28.38
C PRO A 191 27.92 -40.39 -27.57
N ALA A 192 26.74 -39.98 -28.11
CA ALA A 192 25.91 -40.38 -29.28
C ALA A 192 25.00 -41.62 -29.00
N ASP A 193 23.68 -41.72 -29.26
CA ASP A 193 22.59 -40.82 -29.79
C ASP A 193 21.26 -41.16 -29.00
N ASP A 194 19.96 -41.13 -29.41
CA ASP A 194 19.22 -40.86 -30.68
C ASP A 194 17.68 -40.62 -30.42
N VAL A 195 16.96 -40.07 -31.42
CA VAL A 195 15.48 -40.07 -31.73
C VAL A 195 14.37 -39.70 -30.69
N LEU A 196 13.14 -39.27 -31.05
CA LEU A 196 12.43 -39.09 -32.35
C LEU A 196 11.48 -37.85 -32.30
N LEU A 197 11.50 -37.02 -33.36
CA LEU A 197 10.43 -36.35 -34.17
C LEU A 197 8.97 -36.16 -33.62
N PHE A 198 8.15 -35.21 -34.12
CA PHE A 198 7.97 -34.78 -35.53
C PHE A 198 7.41 -33.34 -35.72
N ASP A 199 7.63 -32.80 -36.94
CA ASP A 199 7.22 -31.49 -37.48
C ASP A 199 5.70 -31.38 -37.84
N GLY A 200 5.13 -30.26 -38.33
CA GLY A 200 5.63 -28.90 -38.57
C GLY A 200 4.94 -28.21 -39.78
N ASN A 201 5.19 -26.91 -39.99
CA ASN A 201 4.96 -26.11 -41.22
C ASN A 201 3.53 -25.94 -41.82
N VAL A 202 3.24 -24.97 -42.72
CA VAL A 202 3.60 -23.52 -42.77
C VAL A 202 2.70 -22.76 -43.79
N ILE A 203 2.47 -21.47 -43.56
CA ILE A 203 2.02 -20.37 -44.47
C ILE A 203 1.11 -20.71 -45.68
N ALA A 204 -0.09 -20.09 -45.69
CA ALA A 204 -0.71 -19.53 -46.91
C ALA A 204 -1.51 -18.26 -46.57
N SER A 205 -1.54 -17.25 -47.46
CA SER A 205 -2.30 -16.01 -47.23
C SER A 205 -2.87 -15.46 -48.53
N LYS A 206 -4.22 -15.52 -48.70
CA LYS A 206 -4.94 -14.77 -49.75
C LYS A 206 -6.45 -14.61 -49.48
N ARG A 207 -6.80 -13.38 -49.13
CA ARG A 207 -8.01 -12.55 -49.44
C ARG A 207 -9.24 -13.20 -50.13
N MET A 208 -10.42 -12.87 -49.58
CA MET A 208 -11.78 -12.81 -50.18
C MET A 208 -12.47 -14.09 -50.70
N THR A 209 -13.63 -14.40 -50.09
CA THR A 209 -14.95 -14.28 -50.75
C THR A 209 -16.01 -13.85 -49.71
N GLU A 210 -17.02 -13.10 -50.10
CA GLU A 210 -18.27 -12.96 -49.34
C GLU A 210 -19.18 -14.17 -49.61
N LEU A 211 -19.97 -14.61 -48.64
CA LEU A 211 -21.27 -15.22 -48.94
C LEU A 211 -22.33 -14.76 -47.94
N ASN A 212 -23.45 -14.34 -48.51
CA ASN A 212 -24.62 -13.82 -47.81
C ASN A 212 -25.62 -14.96 -47.56
N TYR A 213 -26.22 -15.03 -46.37
CA TYR A 213 -27.43 -15.83 -46.16
C TYR A 213 -28.36 -15.14 -45.16
N ALA A 214 -29.50 -14.69 -45.66
CA ALA A 214 -30.57 -14.10 -44.87
C ALA A 214 -31.59 -15.17 -44.47
N SER A 215 -32.26 -14.99 -43.33
CA SER A 215 -33.54 -15.65 -43.01
C SER A 215 -34.31 -14.84 -41.97
N GLU A 216 -35.55 -14.50 -42.33
CA GLU A 216 -36.62 -13.89 -41.52
C GLU A 216 -37.67 -15.00 -41.23
N SER A 217 -38.67 -14.93 -40.33
CA SER A 217 -39.27 -13.86 -39.49
C SER A 217 -39.67 -14.50 -38.12
N GLU A 218 -40.44 -13.97 -37.17
CA GLU A 218 -41.25 -12.75 -36.92
C GLU A 218 -40.91 -12.21 -35.50
N SER A 219 -41.20 -10.98 -35.07
CA SER A 219 -42.46 -10.19 -35.00
C SER A 219 -43.48 -10.65 -33.94
N SER A 220 -43.84 -9.72 -33.04
CA SER A 220 -45.20 -9.44 -32.55
C SER A 220 -45.17 -8.29 -31.51
N ASP A 221 -45.78 -7.15 -31.85
CA ASP A 221 -45.83 -5.93 -31.04
C ASP A 221 -47.19 -5.70 -30.35
N SER A 222 -47.21 -4.94 -29.24
CA SER A 222 -48.31 -4.08 -28.71
C SER A 222 -47.90 -3.57 -27.30
N ASP A 223 -47.72 -2.30 -26.92
CA ASP A 223 -48.11 -0.94 -27.40
C ASP A 223 -49.31 -0.29 -26.66
N SER A 224 -49.37 1.06 -26.65
CA SER A 224 -50.23 1.98 -25.84
C SER A 224 -49.72 2.27 -24.39
N SER A 225 -49.36 3.49 -23.96
CA SER A 225 -50.05 4.83 -23.89
C SER A 225 -51.08 4.96 -22.74
N SER A 226 -51.29 6.10 -22.06
CA SER A 226 -50.88 7.51 -22.30
C SER A 226 -50.79 8.38 -21.01
N ASP A 227 -50.32 9.63 -21.16
CA ASP A 227 -50.19 10.75 -20.18
C ASP A 227 -51.56 11.35 -19.70
N PRO A 228 -51.68 12.29 -18.70
CA PRO A 228 -50.82 13.48 -18.51
C PRO A 228 -50.56 14.06 -17.08
N GLU A 229 -49.56 14.96 -17.06
CA GLU A 229 -49.31 16.14 -16.21
C GLU A 229 -49.98 16.33 -14.82
N ALA A 230 -49.12 16.52 -13.81
CA ALA A 230 -49.30 17.57 -12.79
C ALA A 230 -47.91 18.11 -12.36
N SER A 231 -47.75 19.44 -12.33
CA SER A 231 -46.42 20.08 -12.25
C SER A 231 -45.95 20.53 -10.86
N LEU A 232 -44.62 20.51 -10.69
CA LEU A 232 -43.79 21.30 -9.76
C LEU A 232 -43.93 21.04 -8.22
N LEU A 233 -42.86 20.52 -7.61
CA LEU A 233 -41.81 21.39 -7.02
C LEU A 233 -40.55 20.60 -6.62
N THR A 234 -39.39 21.24 -6.71
CA THR A 234 -38.07 20.56 -6.73
C THR A 234 -37.32 20.64 -5.40
N LEU A 235 -37.00 19.49 -4.80
CA LEU A 235 -35.89 19.32 -3.85
C LEU A 235 -35.20 17.96 -4.08
N THR A 236 -34.24 17.94 -5.01
CA THR A 236 -33.49 16.73 -5.36
C THR A 236 -32.45 16.35 -4.31
N SER A 237 -32.69 15.23 -3.61
CA SER A 237 -31.70 14.57 -2.77
C SER A 237 -30.52 14.08 -3.61
N THR A 238 -29.29 14.35 -3.17
CA THR A 238 -28.06 13.88 -3.85
C THR A 238 -27.91 12.37 -3.74
N SER A 239 -28.11 11.67 -4.86
CA SER A 239 -27.85 10.24 -4.98
C SER A 239 -26.35 9.96 -5.03
N SER A 240 -25.87 9.09 -4.13
CA SER A 240 -24.49 8.60 -4.20
C SER A 240 -24.37 7.65 -5.39
N SER A 241 -23.53 7.99 -6.37
CA SER A 241 -23.12 7.09 -7.43
C SER A 241 -22.41 5.85 -6.84
N LYS A 242 -22.65 4.69 -7.46
CA LYS A 242 -21.80 3.51 -7.29
C LYS A 242 -20.78 3.49 -8.42
N GLU A 243 -19.50 3.52 -8.10
CA GLU A 243 -18.44 3.27 -9.08
C GLU A 243 -18.09 1.77 -9.07
N GLU A 244 -18.59 1.04 -10.07
CA GLU A 244 -18.31 -0.38 -10.25
C GLU A 244 -17.07 -0.54 -11.15
N TYR A 245 -15.89 -0.56 -10.52
CA TYR A 245 -14.60 -0.49 -11.20
C TYR A 245 -14.21 -1.82 -11.86
N SER A 246 -14.51 -1.95 -13.17
CA SER A 246 -13.94 -2.98 -14.05
C SER A 246 -12.40 -2.84 -14.16
N PRO A 247 -11.66 -3.94 -14.40
CA PRO A 247 -10.21 -3.89 -14.57
C PRO A 247 -9.83 -3.18 -15.87
N VAL A 248 -8.89 -2.22 -15.79
CA VAL A 248 -8.33 -1.53 -16.96
C VAL A 248 -7.62 -2.55 -17.86
N ALA A 249 -8.01 -2.61 -19.13
CA ALA A 249 -7.41 -3.52 -20.10
C ALA A 249 -5.90 -3.24 -20.27
N THR A 250 -5.10 -4.31 -20.24
CA THR A 250 -3.62 -4.23 -20.15
C THR A 250 -2.91 -3.81 -21.45
N GLU A 251 -3.58 -2.98 -22.25
CA GLU A 251 -3.11 -2.38 -23.51
C GLU A 251 -3.09 -0.85 -23.42
N GLU A 252 -4.08 -0.22 -22.76
CA GLU A 252 -4.07 1.23 -22.47
C GLU A 252 -2.86 1.68 -21.63
N VAL A 253 -2.24 0.77 -20.89
CA VAL A 253 -1.08 1.05 -20.03
C VAL A 253 0.09 1.66 -20.84
N GLN A 254 0.16 1.42 -22.15
CA GLN A 254 1.20 2.00 -23.02
C GLN A 254 1.05 3.52 -23.26
N SER A 255 -0.16 4.08 -23.18
CA SER A 255 -0.39 5.51 -23.48
C SER A 255 -0.37 6.43 -22.26
N LYS A 256 -0.22 5.88 -21.05
CA LYS A 256 -0.29 6.61 -19.76
C LYS A 256 0.97 6.51 -18.90
N LEU A 257 2.10 6.02 -19.44
CA LEU A 257 3.40 6.29 -18.82
C LEU A 257 3.71 7.79 -18.98
N ARG A 258 3.48 8.57 -17.91
CA ARG A 258 4.34 9.73 -17.64
C ARG A 258 5.79 9.24 -17.54
N ASN A 259 6.73 10.14 -17.87
CA ASN A 259 8.10 9.86 -18.32
C ASN A 259 8.74 8.55 -17.80
N PRO A 260 9.54 7.84 -18.62
CA PRO A 260 10.32 6.69 -18.13
C PRO A 260 11.30 7.07 -16.99
N GLU A 261 11.60 8.35 -16.83
CA GLU A 261 12.31 8.96 -15.70
C GLU A 261 11.59 8.75 -14.35
N ASP A 262 10.24 8.73 -14.34
CA ASP A 262 9.42 8.46 -13.16
C ASP A 262 9.64 7.02 -12.68
N PHE A 263 9.64 6.04 -13.60
CA PHE A 263 9.88 4.63 -13.26
C PHE A 263 11.30 4.39 -12.73
N ALA A 264 12.33 4.93 -13.40
CA ALA A 264 13.70 4.86 -12.90
C ALA A 264 13.84 5.48 -11.49
N THR A 265 13.13 6.58 -11.24
CA THR A 265 13.10 7.23 -9.91
C THR A 265 12.40 6.38 -8.87
N TRP A 266 11.26 5.74 -9.20
CA TRP A 266 10.63 4.76 -8.32
C TRP A 266 11.57 3.57 -8.02
N GLN A 267 12.27 3.00 -9.01
CA GLN A 267 13.20 1.89 -8.78
C GLN A 267 14.32 2.25 -7.78
N ARG A 268 14.90 3.45 -7.85
CA ARG A 268 15.92 3.91 -6.88
C ARG A 268 15.35 3.96 -5.45
N ILE A 269 14.16 4.53 -5.25
CA ILE A 269 13.56 4.67 -3.91
C ILE A 269 13.12 3.29 -3.38
N ILE A 270 12.50 2.45 -4.23
CA ILE A 270 12.08 1.08 -3.88
C ILE A 270 13.25 0.25 -3.37
N ARG A 271 14.39 0.25 -4.09
CA ARG A 271 15.59 -0.51 -3.70
C ARG A 271 16.17 -0.04 -2.37
N LEU A 272 16.26 1.28 -2.15
CA LEU A 272 16.72 1.85 -0.88
C LEU A 272 15.79 1.52 0.30
N ASP A 273 14.47 1.63 0.12
CA ASP A 273 13.50 1.28 1.16
C ASP A 273 13.48 -0.23 1.46
N ALA A 274 13.71 -1.09 0.47
CA ALA A 274 13.75 -2.53 0.65
C ALA A 274 14.92 -2.99 1.55
N ILE A 275 16.12 -2.43 1.33
CA ILE A 275 17.31 -2.67 2.17
C ILE A 275 17.07 -2.17 3.60
N ARG A 276 16.43 -1.00 3.74
CA ARG A 276 16.10 -0.36 5.02
C ARG A 276 14.92 -1.02 5.76
N SER A 277 14.29 -2.05 5.19
CA SER A 277 13.18 -2.76 5.83
C SER A 277 13.61 -3.39 7.16
N ASN A 278 12.79 -3.16 8.20
CA ASN A 278 13.05 -3.61 9.55
C ASN A 278 12.99 -5.15 9.67
N ALA A 279 14.05 -5.74 10.22
CA ALA A 279 14.25 -7.18 10.38
C ALA A 279 13.35 -7.84 11.46
N GLU A 280 12.93 -7.11 12.49
CA GLU A 280 12.20 -7.66 13.65
C GLU A 280 10.96 -8.48 13.28
N TRP A 281 10.34 -8.13 12.16
CA TRP A 281 9.07 -8.69 11.69
C TRP A 281 9.23 -9.91 10.79
N MET A 282 10.47 -10.36 10.57
CA MET A 282 10.82 -11.45 9.66
C MET A 282 11.10 -12.76 10.40
N ALA A 283 11.42 -12.70 11.70
CA ALA A 283 11.60 -13.89 12.54
C ALA A 283 10.34 -14.79 12.58
N GLN A 284 9.15 -14.23 12.31
CA GLN A 284 7.90 -15.00 12.28
C GLN A 284 7.64 -15.77 10.99
N SER A 285 8.27 -15.41 9.86
CA SER A 285 8.04 -16.11 8.58
C SER A 285 8.97 -17.32 8.37
N LEU A 286 10.15 -17.33 9.02
CA LEU A 286 11.08 -18.47 9.01
C LEU A 286 11.14 -19.25 10.33
N GLY A 287 10.54 -18.74 11.42
CA GLY A 287 10.58 -19.33 12.77
C GLY A 287 9.79 -20.63 12.95
N ARG A 288 9.99 -21.64 12.09
CA ARG A 288 9.43 -22.99 12.26
C ARG A 288 10.42 -24.11 12.06
N ASP A 289 11.36 -23.98 11.12
CA ASP A 289 12.41 -24.96 10.87
C ASP A 289 13.77 -24.24 10.96
N GLY A 290 14.67 -24.73 11.82
CA GLY A 290 15.98 -24.12 12.08
C GLY A 290 17.01 -24.32 10.97
N ALA A 291 16.58 -24.31 9.71
CA ALA A 291 17.43 -24.45 8.54
C ALA A 291 17.88 -23.06 8.05
N GLU A 292 19.18 -22.92 7.76
CA GLU A 292 19.72 -21.70 7.17
C GLU A 292 19.11 -21.45 5.79
N PHE A 293 18.66 -20.22 5.52
CA PHE A 293 18.08 -19.89 4.21
C PHE A 293 19.17 -19.89 3.14
N PRO A 294 19.05 -20.66 2.04
CA PRO A 294 20.14 -20.81 1.06
C PRO A 294 20.57 -19.49 0.44
N ASP A 295 21.81 -19.08 0.73
CA ASP A 295 22.39 -17.81 0.29
C ASP A 295 22.37 -17.66 -1.25
N ASP A 296 22.69 -18.72 -1.99
CA ASP A 296 22.58 -18.75 -3.46
C ASP A 296 21.19 -18.35 -3.96
N ARG A 297 20.12 -18.71 -3.23
CA ARG A 297 18.74 -18.33 -3.60
C ARG A 297 18.47 -16.86 -3.30
N ALA A 298 19.01 -16.35 -2.20
CA ALA A 298 18.89 -14.94 -1.83
C ALA A 298 19.59 -14.04 -2.85
N ARG A 299 20.88 -14.31 -3.15
CA ARG A 299 21.69 -13.54 -4.12
C ARG A 299 21.07 -13.54 -5.52
N ARG A 300 20.73 -14.71 -6.08
CA ARG A 300 20.02 -14.82 -7.37
C ARG A 300 18.69 -14.04 -7.42
N SER A 301 17.99 -13.92 -6.29
CA SER A 301 16.77 -13.13 -6.21
C SER A 301 17.06 -11.62 -6.22
N ALA A 302 18.10 -11.18 -5.51
CA ALA A 302 18.57 -9.80 -5.48
C ALA A 302 19.13 -9.33 -6.85
N GLU A 303 19.91 -10.18 -7.50
CA GLU A 303 20.40 -9.99 -8.89
C GLU A 303 19.23 -9.84 -9.88
N ALA A 304 18.22 -10.72 -9.79
CA ALA A 304 17.05 -10.72 -10.67
C ALA A 304 16.13 -9.47 -10.55
N VAL A 305 16.41 -8.58 -9.60
CA VAL A 305 15.74 -7.27 -9.44
C VAL A 305 16.71 -6.08 -9.51
N GLY A 306 18.01 -6.31 -9.74
CA GLY A 306 19.03 -5.27 -9.76
C GLY A 306 19.26 -4.59 -8.41
N LEU A 307 19.10 -5.32 -7.31
CA LEU A 307 19.46 -4.84 -5.97
C LEU A 307 20.99 -4.71 -5.86
N LYS A 308 21.45 -3.72 -5.08
CA LYS A 308 22.86 -3.44 -4.79
C LYS A 308 23.03 -3.19 -3.28
N ASP A 309 24.28 -3.04 -2.82
CA ASP A 309 24.63 -2.59 -1.47
C ASP A 309 24.08 -3.46 -0.31
N TYR A 310 23.77 -4.73 -0.59
CA TYR A 310 23.05 -5.63 0.32
C TYR A 310 23.94 -6.59 1.13
N ASP A 311 25.27 -6.54 0.97
CA ASP A 311 26.23 -7.47 1.59
C ASP A 311 26.27 -7.42 3.13
N HIS A 312 25.66 -6.39 3.72
CA HIS A 312 25.49 -6.21 5.17
C HIS A 312 24.21 -6.86 5.73
N LEU A 313 23.44 -7.57 4.89
CA LEU A 313 22.20 -8.25 5.22
C LEU A 313 22.40 -9.77 5.26
N ASP A 314 21.67 -10.47 6.13
CA ASP A 314 21.58 -11.93 6.08
C ASP A 314 20.76 -12.43 4.86
N PRO A 315 20.91 -13.70 4.43
CA PRO A 315 20.18 -14.25 3.29
C PRO A 315 18.65 -14.10 3.35
N THR A 316 18.05 -14.10 4.55
CA THR A 316 16.60 -13.92 4.69
C THR A 316 16.20 -12.47 4.39
N ARG A 317 16.97 -11.50 4.88
CA ARG A 317 16.81 -10.08 4.57
C ARG A 317 17.09 -9.75 3.10
N ILE A 318 18.12 -10.34 2.50
CA ILE A 318 18.40 -10.21 1.06
C ILE A 318 17.20 -10.73 0.24
N PHE A 319 16.70 -11.94 0.55
CA PHE A 319 15.56 -12.53 -0.16
C PHE A 319 14.27 -11.71 -0.01
N HIS A 320 13.96 -11.23 1.20
CA HIS A 320 12.77 -10.37 1.41
C HIS A 320 12.90 -9.01 0.73
N ALA A 321 14.09 -8.38 0.76
CA ALA A 321 14.33 -7.14 0.03
C ALA A 321 14.12 -7.34 -1.47
N ALA A 322 14.60 -8.45 -2.04
CA ALA A 322 14.35 -8.80 -3.44
C ALA A 322 12.83 -8.94 -3.75
N ARG A 323 12.06 -9.60 -2.88
CA ARG A 323 10.59 -9.73 -3.03
C ARG A 323 9.85 -8.40 -2.90
N LEU A 324 10.27 -7.52 -1.97
CA LEU A 324 9.76 -6.14 -1.85
C LEU A 324 9.96 -5.40 -3.18
N VAL A 325 11.18 -5.40 -3.72
CA VAL A 325 11.47 -4.74 -5.01
C VAL A 325 10.62 -5.34 -6.14
N ALA A 326 10.57 -6.67 -6.26
CA ALA A 326 9.87 -7.34 -7.34
C ALA A 326 8.38 -6.95 -7.45
N ILE A 327 7.69 -6.87 -6.31
CA ILE A 327 6.26 -6.55 -6.23
C ILE A 327 6.01 -5.04 -6.33
N LEU A 328 6.84 -4.20 -5.70
CA LEU A 328 6.66 -2.74 -5.74
C LEU A 328 6.92 -2.17 -7.15
N GLU A 329 7.91 -2.70 -7.87
CA GLU A 329 8.13 -2.38 -9.29
C GLU A 329 6.91 -2.76 -10.16
N ALA A 330 6.30 -3.91 -9.90
CA ALA A 330 5.11 -4.34 -10.62
C ALA A 330 3.88 -3.48 -10.27
N TYR A 331 3.75 -3.04 -9.00
CA TYR A 331 2.67 -2.13 -8.58
C TYR A 331 2.82 -0.75 -9.22
N ALA A 332 4.04 -0.21 -9.29
CA ALA A 332 4.28 1.10 -9.88
C ALA A 332 3.95 1.17 -11.38
N LEU A 333 4.00 0.04 -12.10
CA LEU A 333 3.48 -0.08 -13.47
C LEU A 333 1.97 -0.36 -13.56
N TYR A 334 1.37 -0.90 -12.50
CA TYR A 334 -0.07 -1.21 -12.43
C TYR A 334 -0.91 0.03 -12.08
N ASP A 335 -0.39 0.90 -11.20
CA ASP A 335 -1.02 2.14 -10.76
C ASP A 335 -0.07 3.35 -10.95
N PRO A 336 0.22 3.78 -12.19
CA PRO A 336 1.16 4.87 -12.46
C PRO A 336 0.63 6.26 -12.07
N GLU A 337 -0.61 6.40 -11.60
CA GLU A 337 -1.10 7.64 -10.96
C GLU A 337 -0.43 7.86 -9.58
N ILE A 338 -0.04 6.75 -8.93
CA ILE A 338 0.58 6.72 -7.60
C ILE A 338 2.05 6.30 -7.67
N GLY A 339 2.38 5.38 -8.59
CA GLY A 339 3.74 4.86 -8.78
C GLY A 339 4.26 4.17 -7.52
N TYR A 340 5.35 4.72 -6.98
CA TYR A 340 5.85 4.39 -5.65
C TYR A 340 6.02 5.64 -4.78
N CYS A 341 5.61 5.53 -3.52
CA CYS A 341 5.90 6.49 -2.44
C CYS A 341 6.51 5.76 -1.24
N GLN A 342 7.45 6.43 -0.54
CA GLN A 342 8.06 5.90 0.67
C GLN A 342 6.98 5.54 1.72
N GLY A 343 7.12 4.38 2.35
CA GLY A 343 6.12 3.78 3.23
C GLY A 343 5.18 2.76 2.56
N MET A 344 5.18 2.63 1.23
CA MET A 344 4.50 1.50 0.57
C MET A 344 5.20 0.16 0.85
N SER A 345 6.52 0.16 1.07
CA SER A 345 7.30 -0.99 1.57
C SER A 345 6.85 -1.45 2.97
N ASP A 346 6.62 -0.50 3.90
CA ASP A 346 6.08 -0.75 5.24
C ASP A 346 4.72 -1.48 5.18
N LEU A 347 3.88 -1.16 4.19
CA LEU A 347 2.57 -1.78 3.94
C LEU A 347 2.64 -3.15 3.27
N LEU A 348 3.58 -3.36 2.34
CA LEU A 348 3.76 -4.64 1.66
C LEU A 348 4.47 -5.68 2.55
N SER A 349 5.40 -5.27 3.41
CA SER A 349 6.25 -6.19 4.18
C SER A 349 5.45 -7.22 5.02
N PRO A 350 4.33 -6.88 5.69
CA PRO A 350 3.52 -7.88 6.40
C PRO A 350 2.83 -8.88 5.46
N ILE A 351 2.44 -8.48 4.24
CA ILE A 351 1.86 -9.39 3.24
C ILE A 351 2.91 -10.39 2.76
N LEU A 352 4.14 -9.95 2.49
CA LEU A 352 5.25 -10.83 2.09
C LEU A 352 5.60 -11.89 3.16
N SER A 353 5.50 -11.55 4.44
CA SER A 353 5.76 -12.48 5.55
C SER A 353 4.68 -13.57 5.72
N VAL A 354 3.51 -13.40 5.10
CA VAL A 354 2.36 -14.31 5.19
C VAL A 354 2.10 -15.06 3.86
N ILE A 355 2.28 -14.37 2.73
CA ILE A 355 2.03 -14.92 1.39
C ILE A 355 3.36 -15.27 0.73
N ALA A 356 3.61 -16.56 0.55
CA ALA A 356 4.87 -17.09 -0.02
C ALA A 356 4.99 -16.86 -1.53
N GLU A 357 3.87 -16.86 -2.27
CA GLU A 357 3.85 -16.69 -3.72
C GLU A 357 3.72 -15.21 -4.13
N ASP A 358 4.70 -14.69 -4.87
CA ASP A 358 4.78 -13.25 -5.17
C ASP A 358 3.60 -12.70 -5.98
N PHE A 359 3.01 -13.50 -6.88
CA PHE A 359 1.84 -13.06 -7.64
C PHE A 359 0.61 -12.89 -6.72
N GLU A 360 0.41 -13.81 -5.77
CA GLU A 360 -0.71 -13.74 -4.81
C GLU A 360 -0.48 -12.62 -3.79
N ALA A 361 0.78 -12.40 -3.39
CA ALA A 361 1.19 -11.26 -2.55
C ALA A 361 0.98 -9.92 -3.27
N PHE A 362 1.31 -9.83 -4.57
CA PHE A 362 1.05 -8.66 -5.40
C PHE A 362 -0.46 -8.36 -5.49
N TRP A 363 -1.30 -9.36 -5.76
CA TRP A 363 -2.75 -9.13 -5.82
C TRP A 363 -3.37 -8.82 -4.46
N CYS A 364 -2.85 -9.39 -3.37
CA CYS A 364 -3.19 -8.97 -2.01
C CYS A 364 -2.84 -7.49 -1.78
N PHE A 365 -1.65 -7.05 -2.21
CA PHE A 365 -1.23 -5.65 -2.09
C PHE A 365 -2.07 -4.70 -2.97
N VAL A 366 -2.40 -5.08 -4.20
CA VAL A 366 -3.38 -4.35 -5.04
C VAL A 366 -4.72 -4.23 -4.33
N GLY A 367 -5.23 -5.31 -3.73
CA GLY A 367 -6.47 -5.30 -2.94
C GLY A 367 -6.40 -4.35 -1.74
N PHE A 368 -5.26 -4.31 -1.04
CA PHE A 368 -5.03 -3.39 0.09
C PHE A 368 -4.96 -1.93 -0.37
N MET A 369 -4.27 -1.68 -1.49
CA MET A 369 -4.08 -0.35 -2.06
C MET A 369 -5.38 0.27 -2.61
N LYS A 370 -6.44 -0.52 -2.89
CA LYS A 370 -7.76 0.03 -3.27
C LYS A 370 -8.27 1.12 -2.31
N LYS A 371 -8.03 0.98 -0.99
CA LYS A 371 -8.32 2.03 0.01
C LYS A 371 -7.07 2.85 0.36
N ALA A 372 -5.90 2.21 0.48
CA ALA A 372 -4.68 2.89 0.93
C ALA A 372 -4.07 3.87 -0.11
N ARG A 373 -4.35 3.74 -1.41
CA ARG A 373 -3.78 4.63 -2.46
C ARG A 373 -4.09 6.12 -2.25
N HIS A 374 -5.20 6.44 -1.59
CA HIS A 374 -5.54 7.83 -1.22
C HIS A 374 -4.52 8.48 -0.28
N ASN A 375 -3.77 7.71 0.51
CA ASN A 375 -2.70 8.21 1.38
C ASN A 375 -1.53 8.79 0.56
N PHE A 376 -1.24 8.20 -0.60
CA PHE A 376 0.00 8.43 -1.34
C PHE A 376 -0.13 9.42 -2.50
N ARG A 377 -1.35 9.84 -2.85
CA ARG A 377 -1.64 10.84 -3.89
C ARG A 377 -0.76 12.08 -3.78
N LEU A 378 -0.16 12.50 -4.90
CA LEU A 378 0.73 13.67 -4.95
C LEU A 378 0.06 14.95 -4.41
N ASP A 379 -1.24 15.11 -4.65
CA ASP A 379 -2.04 16.25 -4.17
C ASP A 379 -2.27 16.33 -2.66
N GLU A 380 -1.97 15.26 -1.89
CA GLU A 380 -2.19 15.13 -0.44
C GLU A 380 -3.66 15.33 0.02
N VAL A 381 -4.63 15.38 -0.89
CA VAL A 381 -6.05 15.60 -0.56
C VAL A 381 -6.57 14.44 0.29
N GLY A 382 -6.17 13.21 -0.03
CA GLY A 382 -6.59 12.01 0.71
C GLY A 382 -6.03 11.95 2.14
N ILE A 383 -4.81 12.43 2.39
CA ILE A 383 -4.24 12.44 3.75
C ILE A 383 -4.81 13.60 4.58
N ARG A 384 -4.95 14.80 4.02
CA ARG A 384 -5.59 15.95 4.69
C ARG A 384 -7.05 15.68 5.03
N ARG A 385 -7.82 15.02 4.15
CA ARG A 385 -9.19 14.56 4.44
C ARG A 385 -9.26 13.64 5.65
N GLN A 386 -8.33 12.69 5.75
CA GLN A 386 -8.31 11.72 6.85
C GLN A 386 -7.90 12.34 8.19
N LEU A 387 -6.91 13.24 8.19
CA LEU A 387 -6.54 14.02 9.38
C LEU A 387 -7.71 14.92 9.85
N SER A 388 -8.42 15.56 8.92
CA SER A 388 -9.65 16.31 9.23
C SER A 388 -10.75 15.44 9.85
N ILE A 389 -10.89 14.18 9.42
CA ILE A 389 -11.82 13.21 10.04
C ILE A 389 -11.38 12.85 11.47
N VAL A 390 -10.10 12.57 11.71
CA VAL A 390 -9.58 12.33 13.08
C VAL A 390 -9.83 13.54 13.98
N SER A 391 -9.54 14.74 13.49
CA SER A 391 -9.80 16.02 14.18
C SER A 391 -11.29 16.18 14.55
N LYS A 392 -12.22 15.91 13.61
CA LYS A 392 -13.67 15.88 13.87
C LYS A 392 -14.07 14.85 14.93
N ILE A 393 -13.51 13.63 14.90
CA ILE A 393 -13.85 12.58 15.88
C ILE A 393 -13.43 13.02 17.29
N ILE A 394 -12.22 13.57 17.44
CA ILE A 394 -11.73 14.11 18.71
C ILE A 394 -12.61 15.28 19.18
N LYS A 395 -12.93 16.24 18.29
CA LYS A 395 -13.79 17.40 18.57
C LYS A 395 -15.17 17.01 19.13
N HIS A 396 -15.79 15.97 18.56
CA HIS A 396 -17.12 15.52 18.99
C HIS A 396 -17.11 14.56 20.19
N LYS A 397 -16.02 13.82 20.46
CA LYS A 397 -15.91 13.00 21.68
C LYS A 397 -15.48 13.82 22.89
N ASP A 398 -14.53 14.74 22.72
CA ASP A 398 -13.96 15.55 23.81
C ASP A 398 -13.58 16.97 23.34
N SER A 399 -14.53 17.89 23.51
CA SER A 399 -14.34 19.30 23.17
C SER A 399 -13.34 20.03 24.08
N HIS A 400 -12.98 19.46 25.24
CA HIS A 400 -11.96 20.03 26.12
C HIS A 400 -10.55 19.66 25.63
N LEU A 401 -10.32 18.40 25.26
CA LEU A 401 -9.07 17.96 24.61
C LEU A 401 -8.87 18.71 23.29
N TYR A 402 -9.91 18.80 22.46
CA TYR A 402 -9.84 19.55 21.21
C TYR A 402 -9.48 21.03 21.42
N ARG A 403 -10.10 21.71 22.41
CA ARG A 403 -9.76 23.11 22.73
C ARG A 403 -8.33 23.27 23.23
N HIS A 404 -7.77 22.26 23.88
CA HIS A 404 -6.35 22.25 24.24
C HIS A 404 -5.45 22.05 23.01
N LEU A 405 -5.79 21.14 22.09
CA LEU A 405 -5.06 20.99 20.81
C LEU A 405 -5.04 22.28 19.98
N VAL A 406 -6.16 23.02 19.91
CA VAL A 406 -6.24 24.34 19.25
C VAL A 406 -5.29 25.37 19.90
N LYS A 407 -5.12 25.34 21.24
CA LYS A 407 -4.14 26.21 21.93
C LYS A 407 -2.69 25.86 21.59
N LEU A 408 -2.44 24.62 21.18
CA LEU A 408 -1.11 24.11 20.80
C LEU A 408 -0.88 24.11 19.28
N GLN A 409 -1.79 24.72 18.49
CA GLN A 409 -1.76 24.72 17.02
C GLN A 409 -1.69 23.31 16.41
N ALA A 410 -2.36 22.36 17.05
CA ALA A 410 -2.33 20.94 16.75
C ALA A 410 -3.71 20.38 16.32
N GLU A 411 -4.69 21.25 16.04
CA GLU A 411 -6.06 20.85 15.70
C GLU A 411 -6.20 20.21 14.32
N ASP A 412 -5.23 20.40 13.42
CA ASP A 412 -5.13 19.69 12.15
C ASP A 412 -4.79 18.20 12.34
N CYS A 413 -4.36 17.82 13.56
CA CYS A 413 -3.90 16.49 13.94
C CYS A 413 -2.66 15.98 13.19
N PHE A 414 -1.78 16.85 12.66
CA PHE A 414 -0.58 16.39 11.94
C PHE A 414 0.33 15.49 12.78
N PHE A 415 0.28 15.60 14.12
CA PHE A 415 0.99 14.71 15.04
C PHE A 415 0.61 13.21 14.92
N VAL A 416 -0.47 12.83 14.21
CA VAL A 416 -0.79 11.43 13.86
C VAL A 416 -0.57 11.07 12.38
N TYR A 417 0.03 11.94 11.57
CA TYR A 417 0.30 11.69 10.14
C TYR A 417 0.92 10.31 9.87
N ARG A 418 1.92 9.93 10.67
CA ARG A 418 2.63 8.65 10.55
C ARG A 418 1.70 7.43 10.74
N MET A 419 0.73 7.51 11.66
CA MET A 419 -0.27 6.47 11.88
C MET A 419 -1.26 6.34 10.72
N VAL A 420 -1.61 7.46 10.07
CA VAL A 420 -2.54 7.44 8.92
C VAL A 420 -1.82 6.91 7.68
N ILE A 421 -0.67 7.50 7.32
CA ILE A 421 0.04 7.21 6.05
C ILE A 421 0.42 5.73 5.92
N VAL A 422 0.95 5.11 6.98
CA VAL A 422 1.30 3.67 7.02
C VAL A 422 0.39 2.85 7.96
N LEU A 423 -0.84 3.30 8.21
CA LEU A 423 -1.90 2.49 8.83
C LEU A 423 -1.48 1.79 10.16
N PHE A 424 -0.97 2.57 11.11
CA PHE A 424 -0.41 2.15 12.42
C PHE A 424 0.86 1.25 12.40
N ARG A 425 1.44 0.97 11.23
CA ARG A 425 2.55 0.02 11.04
C ARG A 425 3.83 0.33 11.84
N ARG A 426 4.04 1.58 12.26
CA ARG A 426 5.22 2.04 13.04
C ARG A 426 4.91 2.25 14.53
N GLU A 427 3.69 2.00 14.97
CA GLU A 427 3.22 2.18 16.35
C GLU A 427 2.67 0.89 16.98
N LEU A 428 2.51 -0.17 16.19
CA LEU A 428 2.05 -1.50 16.61
C LEU A 428 3.11 -2.55 16.29
N THR A 429 3.15 -3.63 17.07
CA THR A 429 3.94 -4.82 16.69
C THR A 429 3.32 -5.52 15.47
N PHE A 430 4.02 -6.43 14.81
CA PHE A 430 3.47 -7.19 13.67
C PHE A 430 2.15 -7.88 14.00
N ASP A 431 2.07 -8.69 15.07
CA ASP A 431 0.82 -9.36 15.44
C ASP A 431 -0.31 -8.40 15.79
N GLN A 432 -0.01 -7.21 16.32
CA GLN A 432 -0.99 -6.16 16.55
C GLN A 432 -1.42 -5.50 15.22
N THR A 433 -0.48 -5.22 14.33
CA THR A 433 -0.70 -4.63 13.00
C THR A 433 -1.61 -5.52 12.16
N VAL A 434 -1.23 -6.80 11.99
CA VAL A 434 -2.04 -7.73 11.20
C VAL A 434 -3.38 -8.02 11.86
N CYS A 435 -3.46 -8.07 13.19
CA CYS A 435 -4.73 -8.20 13.90
C CYS A 435 -5.66 -6.99 13.69
N LEU A 436 -5.13 -5.76 13.63
CA LEU A 436 -5.90 -4.57 13.30
C LEU A 436 -6.35 -4.61 11.83
N TRP A 437 -5.44 -4.92 10.92
CA TRP A 437 -5.71 -4.97 9.48
C TRP A 437 -6.70 -6.08 9.11
N GLU A 438 -6.60 -7.28 9.68
CA GLU A 438 -7.57 -8.37 9.51
C GLU A 438 -9.00 -7.94 9.89
N VAL A 439 -9.14 -7.14 10.96
CA VAL A 439 -10.44 -6.61 11.42
C VAL A 439 -10.96 -5.50 10.49
N MET A 440 -10.08 -4.63 9.98
CA MET A 440 -10.42 -3.60 8.99
C MET A 440 -10.81 -4.21 7.63
N TRP A 441 -10.01 -5.13 7.10
CA TRP A 441 -10.29 -5.83 5.85
C TRP A 441 -11.54 -6.70 5.93
N ALA A 442 -11.87 -7.27 7.10
CA ALA A 442 -13.14 -7.97 7.30
C ALA A 442 -14.37 -7.05 7.21
N ASP A 443 -14.25 -5.79 7.64
CA ASP A 443 -15.30 -4.79 7.46
C ASP A 443 -15.40 -4.31 6.00
N GLN A 444 -14.26 -4.07 5.33
CA GLN A 444 -14.22 -3.75 3.91
C GLN A 444 -14.80 -4.89 3.06
N ALA A 445 -14.47 -6.16 3.37
CA ALA A 445 -15.05 -7.32 2.70
C ALA A 445 -16.56 -7.45 2.94
N ALA A 446 -17.06 -7.09 4.14
CA ALA A 446 -18.48 -7.06 4.41
C ALA A 446 -19.22 -5.99 3.58
N ILE A 447 -18.59 -4.83 3.37
CA ILE A 447 -19.11 -3.76 2.53
C ILE A 447 -19.13 -4.18 1.05
N ARG A 448 -18.01 -4.71 0.52
CA ARG A 448 -17.92 -5.20 -0.86
C ARG A 448 -18.95 -6.30 -1.16
N ALA A 449 -19.16 -7.23 -0.24
CA ALA A 449 -20.13 -8.32 -0.37
C ALA A 449 -21.58 -7.91 -0.11
N GLY A 450 -21.89 -6.61 0.01
CA GLY A 450 -23.25 -6.10 0.19
C GLY A 450 -23.92 -6.55 1.50
N ILE A 451 -23.15 -6.93 2.53
CA ILE A 451 -23.68 -7.44 3.82
C ILE A 451 -24.23 -6.25 4.63
N GLY A 452 -25.44 -5.84 4.25
CA GLY A 452 -26.04 -4.58 4.66
C GLY A 452 -26.26 -4.44 6.17
N LYS A 453 -26.36 -3.18 6.63
CA LYS A 453 -26.47 -2.80 8.05
C LYS A 453 -27.49 -3.67 8.81
N SER A 454 -28.67 -3.96 8.23
CA SER A 454 -29.74 -4.77 8.86
C SER A 454 -29.39 -6.25 9.12
N ALA A 455 -28.48 -6.85 8.34
CA ALA A 455 -27.96 -8.18 8.63
C ALA A 455 -27.07 -8.15 9.90
N TRP A 456 -26.25 -7.11 10.03
CA TRP A 456 -25.37 -6.91 11.18
C TRP A 456 -26.13 -6.45 12.44
N SER A 457 -27.14 -5.58 12.31
CA SER A 457 -27.98 -5.12 13.43
C SER A 457 -28.77 -6.27 14.08
N ARG A 458 -29.30 -7.20 13.28
CA ARG A 458 -29.91 -8.45 13.81
C ARG A 458 -28.89 -9.31 14.54
N MET A 459 -27.63 -9.28 14.12
CA MET A 459 -26.50 -9.91 14.80
C MET A 459 -25.98 -9.10 16.00
N ARG A 460 -26.89 -8.78 16.95
CA ARG A 460 -26.67 -8.01 18.20
C ARG A 460 -25.23 -8.05 18.72
N LEU A 461 -24.73 -6.87 19.15
CA LEU A 461 -23.44 -6.60 19.85
C LEU A 461 -22.25 -6.10 19.02
N ARG A 462 -22.42 -5.48 17.83
CA ARG A 462 -21.33 -4.74 17.15
C ARG A 462 -21.77 -3.45 16.47
N ALA A 463 -20.81 -2.53 16.33
CA ALA A 463 -20.84 -1.44 15.36
C ALA A 463 -21.07 -1.98 13.94
N PRO A 464 -21.65 -1.18 13.02
CA PRO A 464 -21.70 -1.53 11.61
C PRO A 464 -20.28 -1.70 11.03
N PRO A 465 -20.11 -2.39 9.90
CA PRO A 465 -18.90 -2.27 9.10
C PRO A 465 -18.69 -0.81 8.66
N THR A 466 -17.43 -0.35 8.65
CA THR A 466 -17.06 0.97 8.14
C THR A 466 -15.68 0.90 7.49
N GLU A 467 -15.49 1.63 6.38
CA GLU A 467 -14.20 1.68 5.69
C GLU A 467 -13.13 2.45 6.47
N ASP A 468 -13.56 3.38 7.32
CA ASP A 468 -12.71 4.38 7.97
C ASP A 468 -12.36 3.98 9.41
N LEU A 469 -12.51 2.68 9.78
CA LEU A 469 -12.25 2.13 11.13
C LEU A 469 -10.86 2.49 11.66
N LEU A 470 -9.87 2.61 10.78
CA LEU A 470 -8.53 3.09 11.10
C LEU A 470 -8.55 4.48 11.78
N LEU A 471 -9.32 5.43 11.25
CA LEU A 471 -9.37 6.80 11.73
C LEU A 471 -10.03 6.89 13.11
N TYR A 472 -11.03 6.03 13.35
CA TYR A 472 -11.62 5.84 14.67
C TYR A 472 -10.63 5.22 15.66
N ALA A 473 -9.77 4.29 15.23
CA ALA A 473 -8.68 3.76 16.05
C ALA A 473 -7.57 4.80 16.33
N ILE A 474 -7.22 5.65 15.37
CA ILE A 474 -6.26 6.75 15.55
C ILE A 474 -6.83 7.81 16.50
N ALA A 475 -8.10 8.19 16.37
CA ALA A 475 -8.75 9.04 17.36
C ALA A 475 -8.79 8.38 18.76
N ALA A 476 -9.02 7.06 18.83
CA ALA A 476 -9.04 6.31 20.09
C ALA A 476 -7.67 6.28 20.79
N SER A 477 -6.54 6.11 20.09
CA SER A 477 -5.21 6.13 20.73
C SER A 477 -4.89 7.48 21.34
N VAL A 478 -5.22 8.58 20.65
CA VAL A 478 -5.09 9.96 21.15
C VAL A 478 -5.99 10.19 22.36
N LEU A 479 -7.26 9.76 22.30
CA LEU A 479 -8.21 9.86 23.41
C LEU A 479 -7.80 9.02 24.64
N GLN A 480 -7.18 7.85 24.46
CA GLN A 480 -6.62 7.08 25.57
C GLN A 480 -5.47 7.82 26.28
N ARG A 481 -4.74 8.69 25.57
CA ARG A 481 -3.65 9.52 26.12
C ARG A 481 -4.07 10.91 26.59
N ARG A 482 -5.37 11.27 26.49
CA ARG A 482 -5.98 12.54 26.92
C ARG A 482 -5.35 13.17 28.18
N LYS A 483 -5.19 12.38 29.25
CA LYS A 483 -4.64 12.86 30.53
C LYS A 483 -3.20 13.33 30.38
N GLN A 484 -2.34 12.53 29.74
CA GLN A 484 -0.94 12.91 29.49
C GLN A 484 -0.87 14.16 28.63
N ILE A 485 -1.68 14.24 27.57
CA ILE A 485 -1.70 15.38 26.65
C ILE A 485 -2.02 16.68 27.41
N ILE A 486 -3.13 16.72 28.14
CA ILE A 486 -3.59 17.94 28.83
C ILE A 486 -2.70 18.33 30.02
N GLU A 487 -2.10 17.37 30.73
CA GLU A 487 -1.35 17.63 31.97
C GLU A 487 0.17 17.74 31.79
N LYS A 488 0.74 17.22 30.69
CA LYS A 488 2.21 17.16 30.49
C LYS A 488 2.73 17.85 29.25
N TYR A 489 1.94 17.98 28.18
CA TYR A 489 2.44 18.51 26.91
C TYR A 489 2.02 19.98 26.71
N SER A 490 2.96 20.76 26.20
CA SER A 490 2.93 22.22 26.07
C SER A 490 3.13 22.69 24.63
N SER A 491 3.36 21.74 23.71
CA SER A 491 3.66 21.97 22.30
C SER A 491 3.17 20.81 21.42
N MET A 492 2.94 21.07 20.13
CA MET A 492 2.66 20.03 19.14
C MET A 492 3.78 18.97 19.08
N ASP A 493 5.05 19.39 19.16
CA ASP A 493 6.20 18.49 19.01
C ASP A 493 6.31 17.46 20.14
N GLU A 494 5.87 17.80 21.35
CA GLU A 494 5.79 16.85 22.46
C GLU A 494 4.73 15.77 22.21
N ILE A 495 3.57 16.16 21.67
CA ILE A 495 2.52 15.23 21.28
C ILE A 495 3.00 14.33 20.13
N LEU A 496 3.67 14.90 19.13
CA LEU A 496 4.28 14.15 18.01
C LEU A 496 5.35 13.16 18.50
N ARG A 497 6.21 13.54 19.45
CA ARG A 497 7.21 12.63 20.06
C ARG A 497 6.54 11.48 20.81
N GLU A 498 5.54 11.75 21.65
CA GLU A 498 4.80 10.68 22.35
C GLU A 498 4.07 9.75 21.36
N CYS A 499 3.45 10.33 20.33
CA CYS A 499 2.75 9.59 19.27
C CYS A 499 3.69 8.70 18.45
N ASN A 500 4.90 9.17 18.15
CA ASN A 500 5.92 8.38 17.48
C ASN A 500 6.49 7.24 18.35
N ASN A 501 6.45 7.38 19.68
CA ASN A 501 6.99 6.44 20.66
C ASN A 501 5.95 5.46 21.22
N MET A 502 4.80 5.27 20.57
CA MET A 502 3.74 4.36 21.04
C MET A 502 4.01 2.86 20.78
N ALA A 503 5.07 2.52 20.06
CA ALA A 503 5.40 1.14 19.68
C ALA A 503 5.40 0.19 20.90
N GLY A 504 4.65 -0.90 20.81
CA GLY A 504 4.51 -1.90 21.88
C GLY A 504 3.66 -1.49 23.10
N HIS A 505 3.28 -0.22 23.23
CA HIS A 505 2.52 0.30 24.38
C HIS A 505 0.99 0.33 24.18
N LEU A 506 0.49 -0.13 23.03
CA LEU A 506 -0.94 -0.17 22.70
C LEU A 506 -1.52 -1.59 22.81
N ASP A 507 -2.65 -1.75 23.50
CA ASP A 507 -3.50 -2.95 23.37
C ASP A 507 -4.44 -2.77 22.18
N VAL A 508 -4.16 -3.48 21.09
CA VAL A 508 -4.95 -3.44 19.85
C VAL A 508 -6.42 -3.84 20.05
N TRP A 509 -6.75 -4.68 21.04
CA TRP A 509 -8.13 -5.11 21.26
C TRP A 509 -8.92 -4.08 22.06
N LYS A 510 -8.30 -3.46 23.07
CA LYS A 510 -8.85 -2.25 23.72
C LYS A 510 -9.01 -1.11 22.70
N LEU A 511 -8.01 -0.90 21.83
CA LEU A 511 -8.05 0.12 20.78
C LEU A 511 -9.21 -0.11 19.79
N LEU A 512 -9.42 -1.36 19.36
CA LEU A 512 -10.55 -1.76 18.53
C LEU A 512 -11.90 -1.60 19.25
N ASP A 513 -11.99 -1.96 20.53
CA ASP A 513 -13.22 -1.80 21.32
C ASP A 513 -13.60 -0.32 21.49
N ASP A 514 -12.63 0.55 21.77
CA ASP A 514 -12.83 2.01 21.86
C ASP A 514 -13.13 2.63 20.47
N ALA A 515 -12.47 2.17 19.40
CA ALA A 515 -12.79 2.57 18.03
C ALA A 515 -14.23 2.22 17.64
N HIS A 516 -14.69 1.01 17.98
CA HIS A 516 -16.08 0.60 17.75
C HIS A 516 -17.08 1.42 18.58
N ASP A 517 -16.74 1.85 19.79
CA ASP A 517 -17.55 2.79 20.57
C ASP A 517 -17.68 4.16 19.88
N LEU A 518 -16.57 4.68 19.34
CA LEU A 518 -16.57 5.94 18.58
C LEU A 518 -17.42 5.82 17.30
N VAL A 519 -17.31 4.73 16.54
CA VAL A 519 -18.18 4.47 15.37
C VAL A 519 -19.65 4.50 15.78
N VAL A 520 -20.05 3.75 16.81
CA VAL A 520 -21.45 3.70 17.28
C VAL A 520 -21.95 5.07 17.78
N THR A 521 -21.09 5.86 18.43
CA THR A 521 -21.50 7.12 19.08
C THR A 521 -21.42 8.37 18.17
N LEU A 522 -20.66 8.30 17.07
CA LEU A 522 -20.30 9.45 16.24
C LEU A 522 -20.49 9.28 14.72
N HIS A 523 -20.83 8.10 14.18
CA HIS A 523 -20.86 7.92 12.71
C HIS A 523 -21.83 8.84 11.94
N ASP A 524 -22.88 9.34 12.57
CA ASP A 524 -23.83 10.30 11.98
C ASP A 524 -23.40 11.78 12.17
N LYS A 525 -22.18 12.05 12.67
CA LYS A 525 -21.70 13.38 13.11
C LYS A 525 -20.34 13.81 12.54
N VAL A 526 -19.73 12.99 11.67
CA VAL A 526 -18.31 13.12 11.25
C VAL A 526 -18.21 13.19 9.73
#